data_AF-A0A6V8ES00-F1
#
_entry.id   AF-A0A6V8ES00-F1
#
_cell.length_a   1.000
_cell.length_b   1.000
_cell.length_c   1.000
_cell.angle_alpha   90.00
_cell.angle_beta   90.00
_cell.angle_gamma   90.00
#
_symmetry.space_group_name_H-M   'P 1'
#
loop_
_entity.id
_entity.type
_entity.pdbx_description
1 polymer ?
#
loop_
_entity_poly.entity_id
_entity_poly.type
_entity_poly.pdbx_seq_one_letter_code
_entity_poly.pdbx_strand_id
1 'polypeptide(L)'
;KGHGMVAAFFEKGSWMMILGGGFMHIYGFMKGSHDVISGTLPAYIMIVGVLILIVALAVYEGFGWAGGIIMGPIETFGLLANTLSYLRVMAVGVAGVKIAEIGNNMGFASMTDAVAAGDYLLVPLFFLIWIGVQVFAIALGLLSPSIHAARLHFVEW
;
A
#
# COMPACT_ATOMS: atom_id res chain seq x y z
N LYS A 1 -26.00 -26.38 2.35
CA LYS A 1 -27.10 -25.89 3.21
C LYS A 1 -26.54 -24.75 4.04
N GLY A 2 -26.93 -23.51 3.72
CA GLY A 2 -26.62 -22.28 4.44
C GLY A 2 -25.13 -21.91 4.48
N HIS A 3 -24.62 -21.23 3.45
CA HIS A 3 -23.50 -20.31 3.69
C HIS A 3 -24.01 -19.28 4.68
N GLY A 4 -23.75 -19.54 5.97
CA GLY A 4 -24.27 -18.74 7.05
C GLY A 4 -23.71 -17.34 6.88
N MET A 5 -24.59 -16.35 6.77
CA MET A 5 -24.25 -14.94 6.90
C MET A 5 -23.30 -14.68 8.08
N VAL A 6 -23.44 -15.50 9.14
CA VAL A 6 -22.59 -15.54 10.33
C VAL A 6 -21.16 -16.01 10.04
N ALA A 7 -20.96 -17.06 9.22
CA ALA A 7 -19.63 -17.53 8.84
C ALA A 7 -18.87 -16.47 8.03
N ALA A 8 -19.54 -15.87 7.04
CA ALA A 8 -18.97 -14.78 6.24
C ALA A 8 -18.68 -13.54 7.10
N PHE A 9 -19.53 -13.23 8.09
CA PHE A 9 -19.29 -12.12 9.02
C PHE A 9 -18.10 -12.37 9.94
N PHE A 10 -17.93 -13.59 10.45
CA PHE A 10 -16.77 -13.95 11.28
C PHE A 10 -15.46 -13.96 10.49
N GLU A 11 -15.47 -14.42 9.25
CA GLU A 11 -14.30 -14.40 8.36
C GLU A 11 -13.89 -12.97 8.01
N LYS A 12 -14.84 -12.12 7.56
CA LYS A 12 -14.55 -10.72 7.23
C LYS A 12 -14.26 -9.86 8.47
N GLY A 13 -14.88 -10.16 9.60
CA GLY A 13 -14.64 -9.50 10.89
C GLY A 13 -13.26 -9.83 11.48
N SER A 14 -12.85 -11.10 11.42
CA SER A 14 -11.50 -11.54 11.77
C SER A 14 -10.47 -10.78 10.94
N TRP A 15 -10.71 -10.65 9.63
CA TRP A 15 -9.76 -9.99 8.75
C TRP A 15 -9.63 -8.48 9.02
N MET A 16 -10.72 -7.80 9.38
CA MET A 16 -10.66 -6.39 9.81
C MET A 16 -9.82 -6.22 11.09
N MET A 17 -9.89 -7.19 12.02
CA MET A 17 -9.04 -7.21 13.21
C MET A 17 -7.57 -7.52 12.90
N ILE A 18 -7.30 -8.42 11.94
CA ILE A 18 -5.93 -8.71 11.49
C ILE A 18 -5.34 -7.48 10.79
N LEU A 19 -6.03 -6.86 9.84
CA LEU A 19 -5.49 -5.67 9.19
C LEU A 19 -5.29 -4.51 10.16
N GLY A 20 -6.28 -4.23 11.02
CA GLY A 20 -6.22 -3.14 11.99
C GLY A 20 -5.14 -3.35 13.04
N GLY A 21 -5.08 -4.55 13.64
CA GLY A 21 -4.07 -4.91 14.64
C GLY A 21 -2.66 -4.96 14.03
N GLY A 22 -2.52 -5.53 12.84
CA GLY A 22 -1.24 -5.69 12.16
C GLY A 22 -0.65 -4.33 11.75
N PHE A 23 -1.48 -3.45 11.19
CA PHE A 23 -1.07 -2.09 10.84
C PHE A 23 -0.63 -1.29 12.08
N MET A 24 -1.42 -1.32 13.17
CA MET A 24 -1.07 -0.60 14.40
C MET A 24 0.20 -1.14 15.06
N HIS A 25 0.44 -2.45 15.00
CA HIS A 25 1.66 -3.06 15.54
C HIS A 25 2.91 -2.66 14.74
N ILE A 26 2.85 -2.73 13.40
CA ILE A 26 3.95 -2.32 12.52
C ILE A 26 4.20 -0.80 12.63
N TYR A 27 3.14 0.01 12.72
CA TYR A 27 3.25 1.46 12.92
C TYR A 27 3.91 1.79 14.27
N GLY A 28 3.56 1.07 15.33
CA GLY A 28 4.17 1.21 16.65
C GLY A 28 5.66 0.84 16.69
N PHE A 29 6.05 -0.18 15.91
CA PHE A 29 7.46 -0.54 15.69
C PHE A 29 8.20 0.55 14.92
N MET A 30 7.64 1.05 13.81
CA MET A 30 8.27 2.07 12.96
C MET A 30 8.47 3.42 13.67
N LYS A 31 7.61 3.75 14.64
CA LYS A 31 7.73 4.98 15.48
C LYS A 31 8.68 4.80 16.69
N GLY A 32 9.37 3.66 16.80
CA GLY A 32 10.37 3.40 17.84
C GLY A 32 9.83 3.27 19.27
N SER A 33 8.52 3.05 19.41
CA SER A 33 7.85 3.02 20.73
C SER A 33 7.79 1.61 21.33
N HIS A 34 8.04 0.56 20.54
CA HIS A 34 7.86 -0.84 20.90
C HIS A 34 8.86 -1.75 20.20
N ASP A 35 9.39 -2.75 20.92
CA ASP A 35 10.27 -3.78 20.38
C ASP A 35 9.47 -4.81 19.54
N VAL A 36 10.13 -5.50 18.60
CA VAL A 36 9.50 -6.42 17.61
C VAL A 36 8.67 -7.52 18.28
N ILE A 37 9.03 -7.88 19.52
CA ILE A 37 8.39 -8.91 20.35
C ILE A 37 7.89 -8.30 21.67
N SER A 38 7.41 -7.05 21.64
CA SER A 38 6.68 -6.51 22.78
C SER A 38 5.20 -6.93 22.67
N GLY A 39 4.65 -7.45 23.77
CA GLY A 39 3.23 -7.81 23.90
C GLY A 39 2.35 -6.56 23.91
N THR A 40 2.31 -5.84 22.79
CA THR A 40 1.47 -4.65 22.64
C THR A 40 0.03 -5.05 22.39
N LEU A 41 -0.93 -4.28 22.90
CA LEU A 41 -2.36 -4.45 22.63
C LEU A 41 -2.70 -4.77 21.14
N PRO A 42 -2.11 -4.10 20.12
CA PRO A 42 -2.33 -4.45 18.72
C PRO A 42 -1.77 -5.82 18.29
N ALA A 43 -0.72 -6.33 18.92
CA ALA A 43 -0.20 -7.67 18.68
C ALA A 43 -1.16 -8.76 19.18
N TYR A 44 -1.79 -8.54 20.34
CA TYR A 44 -2.82 -9.43 20.85
C TYR A 44 -4.08 -9.42 19.98
N ILE A 45 -4.47 -8.26 19.45
CA ILE A 45 -5.60 -8.15 18.51
C ILE A 45 -5.31 -8.91 17.22
N MET A 46 -4.08 -8.89 16.72
CA MET A 46 -3.64 -9.73 15.59
C MET A 46 -3.78 -11.22 15.87
N ILE A 47 -3.25 -11.68 17.01
CA ILE A 47 -3.27 -13.09 17.38
C ILE A 47 -4.71 -13.59 17.57
N VAL A 48 -5.55 -12.78 18.23
CA VAL A 48 -6.98 -13.06 18.40
C VAL A 48 -7.70 -13.09 17.04
N GLY A 49 -7.35 -12.17 16.14
CA GLY A 49 -7.84 -12.17 14.76
C GLY A 49 -7.54 -13.48 14.04
N VAL A 50 -6.28 -13.96 14.08
CA VAL A 50 -5.87 -15.22 13.46
C VAL A 50 -6.57 -16.43 14.09
N LEU A 51 -6.72 -16.46 15.42
CA LEU A 51 -7.43 -17.54 16.12
C LEU A 51 -8.91 -17.62 15.74
N ILE A 52 -9.59 -16.47 15.61
CA ILE A 52 -10.98 -16.42 15.16
C ILE A 52 -11.09 -16.89 13.70
N LEU A 53 -10.10 -16.60 12.86
CA LEU A 53 -10.06 -17.09 11.48
C LEU A 53 -9.90 -18.62 11.41
N ILE A 54 -9.02 -19.19 12.24
CA ILE A 54 -8.85 -20.66 12.35
C ILE A 54 -10.15 -21.32 12.81
N VAL A 55 -10.85 -20.75 13.79
CA VAL A 55 -12.14 -21.27 14.27
C VAL A 55 -13.24 -21.10 13.21
N ALA A 56 -13.26 -19.98 12.49
CA ALA A 56 -14.21 -19.74 11.41
C ALA A 56 -14.04 -20.78 10.29
N LEU A 57 -12.80 -21.03 9.85
CA LEU A 57 -12.51 -22.05 8.83
C LEU A 57 -12.79 -23.48 9.31
N ALA A 58 -12.35 -23.82 10.54
CA ALA A 58 -12.46 -25.18 11.07
C ALA A 58 -13.91 -25.62 11.34
N VAL A 59 -14.80 -24.68 11.68
CA VAL A 59 -16.19 -24.98 12.04
C VAL A 59 -17.14 -24.77 10.86
N TYR A 60 -16.92 -23.77 10.01
CA TYR A 60 -17.91 -23.37 9.00
C TYR A 60 -17.61 -23.80 7.57
N GLU A 61 -16.35 -24.08 7.20
CA GLU A 61 -16.01 -24.54 5.84
C GLU A 61 -15.80 -26.06 5.72
N GLY A 62 -15.92 -26.81 6.82
CA GLY A 62 -15.87 -28.28 6.79
C GLY A 62 -14.47 -28.87 6.54
N PHE A 63 -13.45 -28.04 6.34
CA PHE A 63 -12.06 -28.43 6.59
C PHE A 63 -11.94 -28.68 8.09
N GLY A 64 -11.82 -29.94 8.52
CA GLY A 64 -11.66 -30.25 9.95
C GLY A 64 -10.53 -29.44 10.62
N TRP A 65 -10.42 -29.52 11.95
CA TRP A 65 -9.47 -28.71 12.74
C TRP A 65 -8.03 -28.67 12.19
N ALA A 66 -7.54 -29.75 11.58
CA ALA A 66 -6.21 -29.79 10.94
C ALA A 66 -6.10 -28.90 9.68
N GLY A 67 -7.16 -28.81 8.87
CA GLY A 67 -7.21 -27.97 7.68
C GLY A 67 -7.33 -26.47 8.02
N GLY A 68 -8.18 -26.13 9.00
CA GLY A 68 -8.35 -24.72 9.43
C GLY A 68 -7.08 -24.11 10.03
N ILE A 69 -6.28 -24.88 10.78
CA ILE A 69 -5.01 -24.41 11.35
C ILE A 69 -3.95 -24.10 10.27
N ILE A 70 -3.94 -24.85 9.16
CA ILE A 70 -2.96 -24.69 8.08
C ILE A 70 -3.44 -23.66 7.04
N MET A 71 -4.70 -23.72 6.63
CA MET A 71 -5.26 -22.84 5.60
C MET A 71 -5.54 -21.42 6.12
N GLY A 72 -5.90 -21.26 7.40
CA GLY A 72 -6.18 -19.94 7.98
C GLY A 72 -5.05 -18.93 7.78
N PRO A 73 -3.79 -19.25 8.13
CA PRO A 73 -2.65 -18.39 7.85
C PRO A 73 -2.40 -18.18 6.34
N ILE A 74 -2.55 -19.22 5.52
CA ILE A 74 -2.30 -19.15 4.06
C ILE A 74 -3.27 -18.18 3.37
N GLU A 75 -4.56 -18.25 3.71
CA GLU A 75 -5.58 -17.34 3.19
C GLU A 75 -5.34 -15.90 3.65
N THR A 76 -4.86 -15.72 4.88
CA THR A 76 -4.50 -14.40 5.41
C THR A 76 -3.41 -13.76 4.54
N PHE A 77 -2.39 -14.52 4.12
CA PHE A 77 -1.36 -14.04 3.20
C PHE A 77 -1.89 -13.77 1.78
N GLY A 78 -2.80 -14.61 1.26
CA GLY A 78 -3.43 -14.40 -0.04
C GLY A 78 -4.27 -13.11 -0.11
N LEU A 79 -5.07 -12.85 0.92
CA LEU A 79 -5.89 -11.63 1.02
C LEU A 79 -5.04 -10.38 1.28
N LEU A 80 -3.98 -10.50 2.09
CA LEU A 80 -3.00 -9.44 2.29
C LEU A 80 -2.30 -9.06 0.97
N ALA A 81 -1.91 -10.04 0.16
CA ALA A 81 -1.28 -9.80 -1.14
C ALA A 81 -2.19 -9.01 -2.10
N ASN A 82 -3.50 -9.32 -2.11
CA ASN A 82 -4.47 -8.58 -2.90
C ASN A 82 -4.60 -7.13 -2.43
N THR A 83 -4.60 -6.89 -1.12
CA THR A 83 -4.68 -5.54 -0.54
C THR A 83 -3.41 -4.74 -0.78
N LEU A 84 -2.24 -5.36 -0.59
CA LEU A 84 -0.93 -4.78 -0.91
C LEU A 84 -0.78 -4.48 -2.41
N SER A 85 -1.48 -5.20 -3.28
CA SER A 85 -1.47 -4.90 -4.72
C SER A 85 -2.01 -3.50 -5.03
N TYR A 86 -2.95 -2.98 -4.23
CA TYR A 86 -3.46 -1.60 -4.37
C TYR A 86 -2.45 -0.54 -3.91
N LEU A 87 -1.51 -0.91 -3.03
CA LEU A 87 -0.40 -0.03 -2.62
C LEU A 87 0.46 0.37 -3.84
N ARG A 88 0.41 -0.40 -4.93
CA ARG A 88 1.05 -0.06 -6.21
C ARG A 88 0.61 1.29 -6.76
N VAL A 89 -0.69 1.61 -6.71
CA VAL A 89 -1.20 2.89 -7.20
C VAL A 89 -0.72 4.04 -6.31
N MET A 90 -0.73 3.83 -4.99
CA MET A 90 -0.16 4.77 -4.04
C MET A 90 1.36 4.97 -4.26
N ALA A 91 2.11 3.89 -4.50
CA ALA A 91 3.56 3.94 -4.70
C ALA A 91 3.93 4.77 -5.93
N VAL A 92 3.19 4.64 -7.04
CA VAL A 92 3.45 5.47 -8.22
C VAL A 92 3.00 6.92 -8.02
N GLY A 93 1.92 7.16 -7.26
CA GLY A 93 1.53 8.51 -6.86
C GLY A 93 2.61 9.22 -6.03
N VAL A 94 3.16 8.53 -5.02
CA VAL A 94 4.26 9.07 -4.19
C VAL A 94 5.54 9.28 -5.01
N ALA A 95 5.87 8.36 -5.92
CA ALA A 95 7.00 8.52 -6.83
C ALA A 95 6.85 9.75 -7.74
N GLY A 96 5.66 10.01 -8.28
CA GLY A 96 5.38 11.21 -9.08
C GLY A 96 5.60 12.52 -8.30
N VAL A 97 5.11 12.59 -7.06
CA VAL A 97 5.32 13.74 -6.18
C VAL A 97 6.81 13.94 -5.87
N LYS A 98 7.56 12.85 -5.65
CA LYS A 98 9.00 12.93 -5.39
C LYS A 98 9.82 13.36 -6.61
N ILE A 99 9.43 12.92 -7.81
CA ILE A 99 10.04 13.38 -9.06
C ILE A 99 9.80 14.89 -9.24
N ALA A 100 8.59 15.38 -8.95
CA ALA A 100 8.29 16.81 -9.02
C ALA A 100 9.06 17.65 -7.99
N GLU A 101 9.24 17.13 -6.76
CA GLU A 101 10.05 17.78 -5.72
C GLU A 101 11.53 17.90 -6.12
N ILE A 102 12.13 16.81 -6.64
CA ILE A 102 13.50 16.81 -7.14
C ILE A 102 13.62 17.73 -8.35
N GLY A 103 12.65 17.70 -9.27
CA GLY A 103 12.60 18.58 -10.43
C GLY A 103 12.58 20.07 -10.05
N ASN A 104 11.85 20.42 -8.98
CA ASN A 104 11.84 21.80 -8.49
C ASN A 104 13.16 22.16 -7.81
N ASN A 105 13.67 21.31 -6.93
CA ASN A 105 14.91 21.57 -6.19
C ASN A 105 16.15 21.59 -7.09
N MET A 106 16.19 20.79 -8.16
CA MET A 106 17.34 20.74 -9.07
C MET A 106 17.18 21.61 -10.31
N GLY A 107 15.96 21.83 -10.80
CA GLY A 107 15.69 22.61 -12.01
C GLY A 107 15.39 24.08 -11.75
N PHE A 108 14.54 24.39 -10.77
CA PHE A 108 14.20 25.78 -10.46
C PHE A 108 15.33 26.45 -9.66
N ALA A 109 15.91 25.76 -8.67
CA ALA A 109 17.02 26.32 -7.89
C ALA A 109 18.29 26.55 -8.74
N SER A 110 18.60 25.64 -9.67
CA SER A 110 19.72 25.85 -10.60
C SER A 110 19.47 27.00 -11.57
N MET A 111 18.20 27.25 -11.95
CA MET A 111 17.82 28.41 -12.74
C MET A 111 17.96 29.72 -11.95
N THR A 112 17.57 29.75 -10.68
CA THR A 112 17.78 30.94 -9.82
C THR A 112 19.25 31.24 -9.59
N ASP A 113 20.08 30.19 -9.42
CA ASP A 113 21.53 30.34 -9.28
C ASP A 113 22.18 30.85 -10.58
N ALA A 114 21.74 30.36 -11.75
CA ALA A 114 22.23 30.83 -13.05
C ALA A 114 21.89 32.30 -13.33
N VAL A 115 20.69 32.75 -12.92
CA VAL A 115 20.28 34.16 -12.99
C VAL A 115 21.13 35.02 -12.05
N ALA A 116 21.39 34.54 -10.83
CA ALA A 116 22.22 35.26 -9.86
C ALA A 116 23.69 35.35 -10.30
N ALA A 117 24.20 34.34 -11.00
CA ALA A 117 25.55 34.31 -11.58
C ALA A 117 25.70 35.17 -12.86
N GLY A 118 24.61 35.70 -13.41
CA GLY A 118 24.62 36.54 -14.62
C GLY A 118 24.74 35.76 -15.94
N ASP A 119 24.60 34.42 -15.92
CA ASP A 119 24.69 33.58 -17.11
C ASP A 119 23.29 33.34 -17.72
N TYR A 120 22.80 34.38 -18.39
CA TYR A 120 21.46 34.40 -18.99
C TYR A 120 21.27 33.39 -20.13
N LEU A 121 22.35 32.83 -20.68
CA LEU A 121 22.28 31.85 -21.78
C LEU A 121 21.84 30.46 -21.30
N LEU A 122 22.11 30.13 -20.03
CA LEU A 122 21.74 28.83 -19.43
C LEU A 122 20.31 28.82 -18.87
N VAL A 123 19.72 29.98 -18.63
CA VAL A 123 18.35 30.13 -18.09
C VAL A 123 17.29 29.45 -18.96
N PRO A 124 17.27 29.62 -20.31
CA PRO A 124 16.32 28.92 -21.18
C PRO A 124 16.50 27.40 -21.17
N LEU A 125 17.74 26.92 -21.03
CA LEU A 125 18.06 25.50 -20.98
C LEU A 125 17.52 24.86 -19.68
N PHE A 126 17.75 25.49 -18.53
CA PHE A 126 17.21 25.02 -17.26
C PHE A 126 15.69 25.10 -17.20
N PHE A 127 15.09 26.13 -17.81
CA PHE A 127 13.63 26.24 -17.93
C PHE A 127 13.03 25.11 -18.78
N LEU A 128 13.68 24.75 -19.90
CA LEU A 128 13.25 23.64 -20.75
C LEU A 128 13.34 22.30 -20.01
N ILE A 129 14.43 22.07 -19.27
CA ILE A 129 14.61 20.86 -18.46
C ILE A 129 13.58 20.79 -17.34
N TRP A 130 13.30 21.91 -16.67
CA TRP A 130 12.29 21.99 -15.62
C TRP A 130 10.89 21.66 -16.16
N ILE A 131 10.45 22.28 -17.27
CA ILE A 131 9.20 21.93 -17.95
C ILE A 131 9.17 20.43 -18.32
N GLY A 132 10.26 19.92 -18.88
CA GLY A 132 10.38 18.51 -19.26
C GLY A 132 10.16 17.56 -18.07
N VAL A 133 10.78 17.85 -16.93
CA VAL A 133 10.60 17.04 -15.70
C VAL A 133 9.17 17.14 -15.16
N GLN A 134 8.55 18.32 -15.20
CA GLN A 134 7.16 18.48 -14.73
C GLN A 134 6.15 17.75 -15.63
N VAL A 135 6.31 17.84 -16.95
CA VAL A 135 5.48 17.09 -17.91
C VAL A 135 5.67 15.59 -17.71
N PHE A 136 6.91 15.14 -17.46
CA PHE A 136 7.19 13.73 -17.16
C PHE A 136 6.56 13.26 -15.84
N ALA A 137 6.60 14.08 -14.78
CA ALA A 137 5.95 13.78 -13.50
C ALA A 137 4.43 13.65 -13.64
N ILE A 138 3.80 14.56 -14.41
CA ILE A 138 2.37 14.50 -14.74
C ILE A 138 2.05 13.27 -15.59
N ALA A 139 2.88 12.96 -16.59
CA ALA A 139 2.70 11.80 -17.45
C ALA A 139 2.75 10.49 -16.65
N LEU A 140 3.72 10.31 -15.75
CA LEU A 140 3.76 9.13 -14.87
C LEU A 140 2.56 9.07 -13.92
N GLY A 141 2.13 10.22 -13.38
CA GLY A 141 0.96 10.33 -12.52
C GLY A 141 -0.36 9.99 -13.21
N LEU A 142 -0.49 10.26 -14.52
CA LEU A 142 -1.70 9.94 -15.30
C LEU A 142 -1.65 8.55 -15.95
N LEU A 143 -0.49 8.13 -16.46
CA LEU A 143 -0.34 6.86 -17.17
C LEU A 143 -0.34 5.66 -16.23
N SER A 144 0.16 5.81 -15.00
CA SER A 144 0.22 4.67 -14.07
C SER A 144 -1.16 4.24 -13.53
N PRO A 145 -2.05 5.14 -13.08
CA PRO A 145 -3.40 4.77 -12.69
C PRO A 145 -4.26 4.33 -13.88
N SER A 146 -4.08 4.91 -15.07
CA SER A 146 -4.86 4.55 -16.26
C SER A 146 -4.53 3.15 -16.78
N ILE A 147 -3.27 2.71 -16.77
CA ILE A 147 -2.90 1.31 -17.09
C ILE A 147 -3.42 0.34 -16.02
N HIS A 148 -3.43 0.76 -14.75
CA HIS A 148 -3.94 -0.07 -13.66
C HIS A 148 -5.47 -0.20 -13.69
N ALA A 149 -6.19 0.87 -14.05
CA ALA A 149 -7.64 0.88 -14.26
C ALA A 149 -8.04 0.12 -15.53
N ALA A 150 -7.25 0.22 -16.61
CA ALA A 150 -7.44 -0.58 -17.81
C ALA A 150 -7.32 -2.09 -17.51
N ARG A 151 -6.41 -2.50 -16.62
CA ARG A 151 -6.33 -3.91 -16.17
C ARG A 151 -7.60 -4.38 -15.47
N LEU A 152 -8.24 -3.53 -14.65
CA LEU A 152 -9.52 -3.90 -14.02
C LEU A 152 -10.65 -3.98 -15.07
N HIS A 153 -10.69 -3.05 -16.03
CA HIS A 153 -11.68 -3.07 -17.10
C HIS A 153 -11.53 -4.26 -18.07
N PHE A 154 -10.32 -4.76 -18.32
CA PHE A 154 -10.10 -5.99 -19.12
C PHE A 154 -10.33 -7.30 -18.32
N VAL A 155 -10.50 -7.21 -17.01
CA VAL A 155 -10.80 -8.37 -16.15
C VAL A 155 -12.30 -8.47 -15.86
N GLU A 156 -13.03 -7.35 -15.91
CA GLU A 156 -14.45 -7.27 -15.57
C GLU A 156 -15.39 -7.23 -16.80
N TRP A 157 -14.84 -7.17 -18.02
CA TRP A 157 -15.53 -7.28 -19.33
C TRP A 157 -14.72 -8.13 -20.30
#